data_AF-A0A2W4N1Y1-F1
#
_entry.id   AF-A0A2W4N1Y1-F1
#
_cell.length_a   1.000
_cell.length_b   1.000
_cell.length_c   1.000
_cell.angle_alpha   90.00
_cell.angle_beta   90.00
_cell.angle_gamma   90.00
#
_symmetry.space_group_name_H-M   'P 1'
#
loop_
_entity.id
_entity.type
_entity.pdbx_description
1 polymer ?
#
loop_
_entity_poly.entity_id
_entity_poly.type
_entity_poly.pdbx_seq_one_letter_code
_entity_poly.pdbx_strand_id
1 'polypeptide(L)'
;APRTGSLEDAEPFSEGGAVATAEANPLSVDGPGSEAAEWRAVFEQFVQLKRECGESLDGFTYEKFENTLRKNRDALIARHGASKVKFSVYVKDGKAALKASPVRD
;
A
#
# COMPACT_ATOMS: atom_id res chain seq x y z
N ALA A 1 32.69 -53.23 16.14
CA ALA A 1 32.20 -52.22 17.12
C ALA A 1 33.06 -52.34 18.38
N PRO A 2 33.50 -51.28 19.09
CA PRO A 2 33.06 -49.86 19.17
C PRO A 2 34.13 -48.83 18.71
N ARG A 3 33.76 -47.70 18.09
CA ARG A 3 33.57 -46.33 18.64
C ARG A 3 34.76 -45.68 19.36
N THR A 4 35.59 -44.95 18.61
CA THR A 4 36.38 -43.73 18.93
C THR A 4 36.78 -43.12 17.56
N GLY A 5 36.91 -41.83 17.25
CA GLY A 5 36.72 -40.51 17.85
C GLY A 5 36.83 -39.51 16.67
N SER A 6 35.98 -38.49 16.60
CA SER A 6 36.35 -37.07 16.80
C SER A 6 37.16 -36.46 15.64
N LEU A 7 36.61 -35.41 15.00
CA LEU A 7 37.18 -34.05 14.97
C LEU A 7 36.62 -33.25 13.76
N GLU A 8 36.05 -32.08 14.08
CA GLU A 8 35.77 -30.88 13.28
C GLU A 8 35.24 -30.97 11.83
N ASP A 9 34.08 -30.36 11.62
CA ASP A 9 33.86 -29.23 10.69
C ASP A 9 32.35 -28.90 10.77
N ALA A 10 31.90 -28.14 11.76
CA ALA A 10 31.82 -26.67 11.68
C ALA A 10 31.24 -26.21 10.33
N GLU A 11 29.93 -25.95 10.36
CA GLU A 11 29.14 -24.97 9.60
C GLU A 11 29.71 -24.47 8.26
N PRO A 12 28.84 -24.48 7.24
CA PRO A 12 28.38 -23.16 6.85
C PRO A 12 26.91 -23.00 7.14
N PHE A 13 26.61 -22.15 8.13
CA PHE A 13 25.42 -21.30 8.08
C PHE A 13 25.56 -20.43 6.83
N SER A 14 25.19 -20.99 5.68
CA SER A 14 25.07 -20.23 4.44
C SER A 14 23.82 -19.38 4.51
N GLU A 15 24.06 -18.15 4.98
CA GLU A 15 23.52 -16.87 4.50
C GLU A 15 22.25 -16.93 3.65
N GLY A 16 21.22 -16.28 4.18
CA GLY A 16 19.97 -16.02 3.48
C GLY A 16 19.26 -14.76 3.98
N GLY A 17 20.00 -13.65 4.10
CA GLY A 17 19.45 -12.30 3.89
C GLY A 17 18.56 -11.72 4.99
N ALA A 18 19.17 -11.23 6.06
CA ALA A 18 18.65 -10.05 6.73
C ALA A 18 18.90 -8.83 5.81
N VAL A 19 17.88 -8.41 5.07
CA VAL A 19 17.77 -7.02 4.60
C VAL A 19 16.40 -6.48 5.00
N ALA A 20 16.33 -6.00 6.24
CA ALA A 20 15.44 -4.90 6.54
C ALA A 20 16.00 -3.66 5.83
N THR A 21 15.45 -3.34 4.65
CA THR A 21 15.46 -1.99 4.12
C THR A 21 14.01 -1.58 3.89
N ALA A 22 13.38 -1.15 4.98
CA ALA A 22 12.36 -0.13 4.88
C ALA A 22 13.03 1.13 4.32
N GLU A 23 12.99 1.29 3.01
CA GLU A 23 12.96 2.61 2.39
C GLU A 23 11.81 2.64 1.38
N ALA A 24 10.61 2.47 1.94
CA ALA A 24 9.39 2.83 1.25
C ALA A 24 9.32 4.36 1.18
N ASN A 25 9.95 4.95 0.17
CA ASN A 25 9.46 6.19 -0.40
C ASN A 25 9.84 6.29 -1.88
N PRO A 26 9.21 5.51 -2.78
CA PRO A 26 9.25 5.90 -4.17
C PRO A 26 8.33 7.12 -4.30
N LEU A 27 8.96 8.29 -4.22
CA LEU A 27 8.62 9.42 -5.05
C LEU A 27 7.20 9.95 -4.81
N SER A 28 7.10 10.99 -3.98
CA SER A 28 6.12 12.05 -4.24
C SER A 28 6.32 12.52 -5.67
N VAL A 29 5.56 11.95 -6.60
CA VAL A 29 5.41 12.42 -7.97
C VAL A 29 4.54 13.67 -7.91
N ASP A 30 5.15 14.78 -7.50
CA ASP A 30 4.55 16.10 -7.59
C ASP A 30 4.55 16.50 -9.08
N GLY A 31 3.44 16.18 -9.75
CA GLY A 31 3.17 16.54 -11.13
C GLY A 31 1.73 16.16 -11.48
N PRO A 32 0.92 17.03 -12.11
CA PRO A 32 -0.49 16.78 -12.41
C PRO A 32 -0.64 15.78 -13.56
N GLY A 33 -0.22 14.53 -13.33
CA GLY A 33 -0.19 13.46 -14.32
C GLY A 33 -1.41 12.58 -14.24
N SER A 34 -2.60 13.13 -14.45
CA SER A 34 -3.90 12.42 -14.52
C SER A 34 -4.41 11.82 -13.20
N GLU A 35 -5.74 11.86 -13.01
CA GLU A 35 -6.44 11.23 -11.88
C GLU A 35 -6.02 9.76 -11.67
N ALA A 36 -5.68 9.05 -12.73
CA ALA A 36 -5.18 7.67 -12.66
C ALA A 36 -3.86 7.51 -11.88
N ALA A 37 -2.93 8.47 -11.98
CA ALA A 37 -1.69 8.43 -11.20
C ALA A 37 -1.95 8.73 -9.72
N GLU A 38 -2.85 9.68 -9.43
CA GLU A 38 -3.30 9.97 -8.07
C GLU A 38 -3.97 8.75 -7.44
N TRP A 39 -4.81 8.02 -8.21
CA TRP A 39 -5.49 6.82 -7.72
C TRP A 39 -4.52 5.68 -7.44
N ARG A 40 -3.48 5.51 -8.26
CA ARG A 40 -2.39 4.54 -8.04
C ARG A 40 -1.59 4.89 -6.78
N ALA A 41 -1.17 6.14 -6.64
CA ALA A 41 -0.41 6.58 -5.47
C ALA A 41 -1.20 6.39 -4.16
N VAL A 42 -2.50 6.74 -4.17
CA VAL A 42 -3.40 6.53 -3.02
C VAL A 42 -3.57 5.04 -2.73
N PHE A 43 -3.69 4.20 -3.75
CA PHE A 43 -3.78 2.76 -3.57
C PHE A 43 -2.51 2.18 -2.94
N GLU A 44 -1.32 2.55 -3.40
CA GLU A 44 -0.05 2.11 -2.83
C GLU A 44 0.07 2.54 -1.37
N GLN A 45 -0.23 3.80 -1.05
CA GLN A 45 -0.26 4.32 0.32
C GLN A 45 -1.25 3.54 1.20
N PHE A 46 -2.43 3.21 0.67
CA PHE A 46 -3.45 2.43 1.39
C PHE A 46 -2.98 1.01 1.67
N VAL A 47 -2.39 0.35 0.68
CA VAL A 47 -1.84 -1.01 0.79
C VAL A 47 -0.71 -1.03 1.81
N GLN A 48 0.17 -0.03 1.78
CA GLN A 48 1.26 0.10 2.72
C GLN A 48 0.75 0.28 4.15
N LEU A 49 -0.20 1.20 4.38
CA LEU A 49 -0.82 1.40 5.69
C LEU A 49 -1.55 0.16 6.20
N LYS A 50 -2.34 -0.52 5.34
CA LYS A 50 -2.99 -1.80 5.69
C LYS A 50 -1.98 -2.84 6.15
N ARG A 51 -0.86 -2.94 5.43
CA ARG A 51 0.23 -3.88 5.74
C ARG A 51 0.94 -3.52 7.04
N GLU A 52 1.22 -2.24 7.28
CA GLU A 52 1.81 -1.74 8.53
C GLU A 52 0.89 -1.95 9.73
N CYS A 53 -0.43 -1.82 9.54
CA CYS A 53 -1.42 -2.09 10.58
C CYS A 53 -1.71 -3.58 10.82
N GLY A 54 -1.17 -4.46 9.97
CA GLY A 54 -1.42 -5.91 10.05
C GLY A 54 -2.83 -6.32 9.62
N GLU A 55 -3.53 -5.51 8.83
CA GLU A 55 -4.82 -5.91 8.27
C GLU A 55 -4.67 -6.73 6.99
N SER A 56 -5.53 -7.75 6.84
CA SER A 56 -5.59 -8.54 5.60
C SER A 56 -5.88 -7.64 4.40
N LEU A 57 -4.98 -7.72 3.41
CA LEU A 57 -5.16 -7.24 2.04
C LEU A 57 -5.80 -8.31 1.15
N ASP A 58 -6.27 -9.40 1.76
CA ASP A 58 -6.85 -10.53 1.05
C ASP A 58 -8.09 -10.06 0.26
N GLY A 59 -8.00 -10.18 -1.07
CA GLY A 59 -9.02 -9.68 -2.00
C GLY A 59 -9.03 -8.17 -2.25
N PHE A 60 -8.04 -7.42 -1.74
CA PHE A 60 -7.92 -5.98 -1.98
C PHE A 60 -7.07 -5.70 -3.23
N THR A 61 -7.73 -5.51 -4.37
CA THR A 61 -7.10 -5.21 -5.66
C THR A 61 -7.39 -3.79 -6.13
N TYR A 62 -6.52 -3.27 -6.99
CA TYR A 62 -6.71 -1.96 -7.62
C TYR A 62 -8.06 -1.84 -8.33
N GLU A 63 -8.57 -2.91 -8.95
CA GLU A 63 -9.85 -2.91 -9.65
C GLU A 63 -11.04 -2.63 -8.71
N LYS A 64 -11.09 -3.29 -7.54
CA LYS A 64 -12.12 -3.05 -6.52
C LYS A 64 -12.03 -1.63 -5.98
N PHE A 65 -10.79 -1.14 -5.83
CA PHE A 65 -10.52 0.21 -5.36
C PHE A 65 -10.98 1.25 -6.38
N GLU A 66 -10.56 1.13 -7.64
CA GLU A 66 -10.96 2.01 -8.75
C GLU A 66 -12.48 2.06 -8.91
N ASN A 67 -13.16 0.92 -8.83
CA ASN A 67 -14.63 0.88 -8.91
C ASN A 67 -15.27 1.68 -7.76
N THR A 68 -14.70 1.61 -6.56
CA THR A 68 -15.14 2.40 -5.40
C THR A 68 -14.89 3.89 -5.59
N LEU A 69 -13.72 4.27 -6.12
CA LEU A 69 -13.37 5.66 -6.45
C LEU A 69 -14.30 6.21 -7.52
N ARG A 70 -14.57 5.44 -8.58
CA ARG A 70 -15.44 5.83 -9.70
C ARG A 70 -16.87 6.05 -9.24
N LYS A 71 -17.41 5.17 -8.39
CA LYS A 71 -18.73 5.35 -7.76
C LYS A 71 -18.78 6.57 -6.84
N ASN A 72 -17.73 6.79 -6.04
CA ASN A 72 -17.65 7.99 -5.19
C ASN A 72 -17.59 9.25 -6.04
N ARG A 73 -16.76 9.26 -7.07
CA ARG A 73 -16.64 10.36 -8.02
C ARG A 73 -18.00 10.68 -8.65
N ASP A 74 -18.68 9.68 -9.18
CA ASP A 74 -20.01 9.84 -9.79
C ASP A 74 -21.04 10.41 -8.81
N ALA A 75 -21.05 9.93 -7.56
CA ALA A 75 -21.90 10.49 -6.51
C ALA A 75 -21.57 11.95 -6.16
N LEU A 76 -20.27 12.31 -6.12
CA LEU A 76 -19.81 13.67 -5.84
C LEU A 76 -20.12 14.62 -7.01
N ILE A 77 -19.94 14.17 -8.26
CA ILE A 77 -20.35 14.90 -9.46
C ILE A 77 -21.86 15.12 -9.44
N ALA A 78 -22.65 14.06 -9.21
CA ALA A 78 -24.11 14.13 -9.21
C ALA A 78 -24.67 15.06 -8.11
N ARG A 79 -24.05 15.10 -6.92
CA ARG A 79 -24.55 15.92 -5.80
C ARG A 79 -23.98 17.33 -5.74
N HIS A 80 -22.73 17.52 -6.14
CA HIS A 80 -22.02 18.79 -5.95
C HIS A 80 -21.49 19.41 -7.26
N GLY A 81 -21.61 18.72 -8.40
CA GLY A 81 -21.12 19.20 -9.69
C GLY A 81 -19.59 19.32 -9.76
N ALA A 82 -18.86 18.59 -8.92
CA ALA A 82 -17.40 18.70 -8.84
C ALA A 82 -16.71 17.88 -9.94
N SER A 83 -15.88 18.53 -10.76
CA SER A 83 -15.17 17.88 -11.88
C SER A 83 -13.95 17.07 -11.46
N LYS A 84 -13.42 17.29 -10.25
CA LYS A 84 -12.22 16.62 -9.75
C LYS A 84 -12.44 16.11 -8.32
N VAL A 85 -11.83 14.99 -7.97
CA VAL A 85 -11.94 14.39 -6.64
C VAL A 85 -10.55 13.99 -6.15
N LYS A 86 -10.20 14.44 -4.95
CA LYS A 86 -8.96 14.07 -4.29
C LYS A 86 -9.23 12.98 -3.27
N PHE A 87 -8.40 11.95 -3.32
CA PHE A 87 -8.45 10.85 -2.37
C PHE A 87 -7.25 10.95 -1.44
N SER A 88 -7.46 10.67 -0.15
CA SER A 88 -6.41 10.72 0.85
C SER A 88 -6.56 9.55 1.81
N VAL A 89 -5.45 8.86 2.05
CA VAL A 89 -5.39 7.75 2.99
C VAL A 89 -4.96 8.27 4.35
N TYR A 90 -5.56 7.75 5.41
CA TYR A 90 -5.19 8.05 6.78
C TYR A 90 -5.37 6.80 7.65
N VAL A 91 -4.65 6.71 8.77
CA VAL A 91 -4.91 5.67 9.78
C VAL A 91 -5.98 6.18 10.74
N LYS A 92 -7.02 5.38 10.99
CA LYS A 92 -8.02 5.62 12.02
C LYS A 92 -8.22 4.36 12.83
N ASP A 93 -8.03 4.45 14.14
CA ASP A 93 -8.25 3.33 15.07
C ASP A 93 -7.37 2.10 14.76
N GLY A 94 -6.15 2.33 14.27
CA GLY A 94 -5.29 1.23 13.81
C GLY A 94 -5.83 0.51 12.57
N LYS A 95 -6.58 1.23 11.70
CA LYS A 95 -7.04 0.72 10.41
C LYS A 95 -6.81 1.76 9.32
N ALA A 96 -6.43 1.29 8.13
CA ALA A 96 -6.30 2.17 6.99
C ALA A 96 -7.69 2.64 6.53
N ALA A 97 -7.89 3.94 6.48
CA ALA A 97 -9.12 4.59 6.05
C ALA A 97 -8.84 5.50 4.87
N LEU A 98 -9.82 5.60 3.98
CA LEU A 98 -9.76 6.47 2.81
C LEU A 98 -10.80 7.58 2.95
N LYS A 99 -10.37 8.82 2.73
CA LYS A 99 -11.25 9.98 2.58
C LYS A 99 -11.30 10.40 1.13
N ALA A 100 -12.51 10.55 0.58
CA ALA A 100 -12.75 11.21 -0.69
C ALA A 100 -13.21 12.65 -0.44
N SER A 101 -12.59 13.62 -1.11
CA SER A 101 -13.01 15.03 -1.04
C SER A 101 -13.19 15.59 -2.46
N PRO A 102 -14.36 16.17 -2.77
CA PRO A 102 -14.56 16.83 -4.06
C PRO A 102 -13.65 18.06 -4.12
N VAL A 103 -12.84 18.14 -5.18
CA VAL A 103 -12.06 19.33 -5.50
C VAL A 103 -12.84 20.08 -6.58
N ARG A 104 -13.34 21.26 -6.21
CA ARG A 104 -13.83 22.24 -7.17
C ARG A 104 -12.63 23.12 -7.53
N ASP A 105 -12.32 23.15 -8.82
CA ASP A 105 -11.50 24.21 -9.41
C ASP A 105 -12.36 25.47 -9.57
#